data_AF-A0A920NV23-F1
#
_entry.id   AF-A0A920NV23-F1
#
_cell.length_a   1.000
_cell.length_b   1.000
_cell.length_c   1.000
_cell.angle_alpha   90.00
_cell.angle_beta   90.00
_cell.angle_gamma   90.00
#
_symmetry.space_group_name_H-M   'P 1'
#
loop_
_entity.id
_entity.type
_entity.pdbx_description
1 polymer ?
#
loop_
_entity_poly.entity_id
_entity_poly.type
_entity_poly.pdbx_seq_one_letter_code
_entity_poly.pdbx_strand_id
1 'polypeptide(L)'
;MILKDGSPTLKLVIIFCMGTFLMRSAGCVINDFFDKDFDGKVERTKERPIVTGEVSSLEALILFFILISLSAFLLFWTNKLTILIASMGLLIAVFYPLTKRFFKVPQFFLGLAFSWGILMVSAAELDRISFTSLIMFSACFFWILAYDTAYAMSDKEGDLSIGLNSSAITFGKHSPTLIVAFHLISLSLWSLCAL
;
A
#
# COMPACT_ATOMS: atom_id res chain seq x y z
N MET A 1 -22.18 -7.60 -0.29
CA MET A 1 -22.16 -6.98 1.05
C MET A 1 -20.91 -7.45 1.80
N ILE A 2 -20.11 -6.54 2.36
CA ILE A 2 -18.86 -6.90 3.10
C ILE A 2 -19.00 -6.86 4.63
N LEU A 3 -20.13 -6.34 5.14
CA LEU A 3 -20.48 -6.28 6.57
C LEU A 3 -21.68 -7.20 6.82
N LYS A 4 -21.75 -7.84 7.99
CA LYS A 4 -22.87 -8.75 8.34
C LYS A 4 -24.20 -8.01 8.48
N ASP A 5 -24.19 -6.88 9.19
CA ASP A 5 -25.40 -6.14 9.57
C ASP A 5 -25.51 -4.78 8.86
N GLY A 6 -24.76 -4.59 7.76
CA GLY A 6 -24.70 -3.33 7.01
C GLY A 6 -24.00 -2.16 7.73
N SER A 7 -23.61 -2.33 8.99
CA SER A 7 -22.86 -1.34 9.76
C SER A 7 -21.67 -2.00 10.49
N PRO A 8 -20.50 -1.33 10.56
CA PRO A 8 -19.35 -1.88 11.23
C PRO A 8 -19.51 -1.75 12.75
N THR A 9 -19.08 -2.75 13.50
CA THR A 9 -19.04 -2.65 14.96
C THR A 9 -18.00 -1.60 15.40
N LEU A 10 -18.26 -0.87 16.49
CA LEU A 10 -17.29 0.10 17.04
C LEU A 10 -15.93 -0.55 17.32
N LYS A 11 -15.93 -1.81 17.77
CA LYS A 11 -14.73 -2.62 17.96
C LYS A 11 -13.87 -2.68 16.69
N LEU A 12 -14.49 -3.03 15.55
CA LEU A 12 -13.76 -3.16 14.30
C LEU A 12 -13.33 -1.81 13.74
N VAL A 13 -14.15 -0.75 13.91
CA VAL A 13 -13.73 0.62 13.57
C VAL A 13 -12.45 1.01 14.31
N ILE A 14 -12.39 0.82 15.63
CA ILE A 14 -11.20 1.14 16.43
C ILE A 14 -9.98 0.34 15.97
N ILE A 15 -10.13 -0.98 15.82
CA ILE A 15 -9.05 -1.88 15.39
C ILE A 15 -8.49 -1.45 14.04
N PHE A 16 -9.34 -1.22 13.04
CA PHE A 16 -8.90 -0.87 11.69
C PHE A 16 -8.35 0.56 11.59
N CYS A 17 -8.90 1.53 12.32
CA CYS A 17 -8.35 2.89 12.37
C CYS A 17 -6.95 2.91 13.00
N MET A 18 -6.79 2.30 14.18
CA MET A 18 -5.48 2.19 14.83
C MET A 18 -4.50 1.37 13.98
N GLY A 19 -4.96 0.25 13.43
CA GLY A 19 -4.16 -0.61 12.56
C GLY A 19 -3.67 0.13 11.31
N THR A 20 -4.55 0.91 10.68
CA THR A 20 -4.20 1.74 9.50
C THR A 20 -3.15 2.79 9.86
N PHE A 21 -3.32 3.50 10.98
CA PHE A 21 -2.35 4.49 11.44
C PHE A 21 -0.97 3.86 11.69
N LEU A 22 -0.93 2.74 12.43
CA LEU A 22 0.31 2.03 12.76
C LEU A 22 0.98 1.47 11.51
N MET A 23 0.22 0.81 10.63
CA MET A 23 0.76 0.19 9.42
C MET A 23 1.17 1.22 8.37
N ARG A 24 0.47 2.36 8.26
CA ARG A 24 0.89 3.45 7.39
C ARG A 24 2.23 4.01 7.86
N SER A 25 2.36 4.24 9.17
CA SER A 25 3.60 4.72 9.78
C SER A 25 4.75 3.73 9.57
N ALA A 26 4.51 2.43 9.83
CA ALA A 26 5.51 1.38 9.62
C ALA A 26 5.93 1.27 8.14
N GLY A 27 4.95 1.37 7.22
CA GLY A 27 5.18 1.39 5.78
C GLY A 27 6.07 2.55 5.34
N CYS A 28 5.85 3.76 5.87
CA CYS A 28 6.73 4.91 5.60
C CYS A 28 8.15 4.66 6.13
N VAL A 29 8.29 4.17 7.37
CA VAL A 29 9.60 3.90 7.98
C VAL A 29 10.41 2.88 7.17
N ILE A 30 9.79 1.75 6.78
CA ILE A 30 10.51 0.73 6.00
C ILE A 30 10.81 1.19 4.57
N ASN A 31 9.93 2.03 3.99
CA ASN A 31 10.18 2.64 2.69
C ASN A 31 11.40 3.56 2.75
N ASP A 32 11.45 4.48 3.72
CA ASP A 32 12.59 5.39 3.92
C ASP A 32 13.88 4.60 4.22
N PHE A 33 13.78 3.54 5.03
CA PHE A 33 14.91 2.66 5.32
C PHE A 33 15.50 2.03 4.05
N PHE A 34 14.66 1.51 3.14
CA PHE A 34 15.13 0.93 1.89
C PHE A 34 15.53 1.97 0.85
N ASP A 35 14.99 3.19 0.93
CA ASP A 35 15.18 4.20 -0.10
C ASP A 35 16.31 5.18 0.20
N LYS A 36 16.84 5.22 1.43
CA LYS A 36 17.86 6.18 1.88
C LYS A 36 19.02 6.44 0.91
N ASP A 37 19.56 5.40 0.26
CA ASP A 37 20.73 5.53 -0.63
C ASP A 37 20.36 6.15 -2.00
N PHE A 38 19.09 6.04 -2.38
CA PHE A 38 18.53 6.65 -3.58
C PHE A 38 18.00 8.05 -3.28
N ASP A 39 17.32 8.21 -2.15
CA ASP A 39 16.69 9.45 -1.73
C ASP A 39 17.72 10.58 -1.55
N GLY A 40 18.94 10.27 -1.11
CA GLY A 40 20.04 11.23 -1.01
C GLY A 40 20.54 11.77 -2.36
N LYS A 41 20.16 11.14 -3.47
CA LYS A 41 20.53 11.56 -4.84
C LYS A 41 19.43 12.37 -5.52
N VAL A 42 18.27 12.54 -4.87
CA VAL A 42 17.09 13.19 -5.44
C VAL A 42 16.80 14.47 -4.66
N GLU A 43 16.72 15.59 -5.37
CA GLU A 43 16.58 16.94 -4.79
C GLU A 43 15.40 17.05 -3.81
N ARG A 44 14.28 16.40 -4.13
CA ARG A 44 13.05 16.40 -3.32
C ARG A 44 13.18 15.63 -1.99
N THR A 45 14.07 14.65 -1.91
CA THR A 45 14.15 13.69 -0.79
C THR A 45 15.47 13.70 -0.04
N LYS A 46 16.44 14.50 -0.50
CA LYS A 46 17.76 14.61 0.15
C LYS A 46 17.72 15.09 1.60
N GLU A 47 16.64 15.76 2.01
CA GLU A 47 16.42 16.28 3.36
C GLU A 47 15.66 15.30 4.27
N ARG A 48 15.38 14.07 3.83
CA ARG A 48 14.72 13.07 4.69
C ARG A 48 15.59 12.79 5.94
N PRO A 49 15.01 12.65 7.15
CA PRO A 49 15.77 12.46 8.39
C PRO A 49 16.76 11.30 8.36
N ILE A 50 16.42 10.20 7.68
CA ILE A 50 17.31 9.03 7.56
C ILE A 50 18.48 9.26 6.59
N VAL A 51 18.33 10.19 5.64
CA VAL A 51 19.35 10.57 4.65
C VAL A 51 20.32 11.57 5.27
N THR A 52 19.82 12.54 6.03
CA THR A 52 20.63 13.55 6.73
C THR A 52 21.35 13.00 7.97
N GLY A 53 20.93 11.82 8.46
CA GLY A 53 21.50 11.19 9.64
C GLY A 53 20.89 11.69 10.96
N GLU A 54 19.85 12.52 10.92
CA GLU A 54 19.03 12.88 12.09
C GLU A 54 18.38 11.66 12.75
N VAL A 55 18.08 10.64 11.95
CA VAL A 55 17.62 9.33 12.41
C VAL A 55 18.55 8.25 11.85
N SER A 56 19.12 7.44 12.73
CA SER A 56 19.97 6.31 12.33
C SER A 56 19.15 5.17 11.74
N SER A 57 19.79 4.33 10.91
CA SER A 57 19.18 3.12 10.36
C SER A 57 18.71 2.14 11.45
N LEU A 58 19.38 2.12 12.61
CA LEU A 58 18.98 1.28 13.74
C LEU A 58 17.70 1.82 14.41
N GLU A 59 17.62 3.14 14.66
CA GLU A 59 16.42 3.78 15.22
C GLU A 59 15.20 3.59 14.31
N ALA A 60 15.37 3.72 12.99
CA ALA A 60 14.31 3.44 12.02
C ALA A 60 13.81 1.99 12.13
N LEU A 61 14.71 1.00 12.20
CA LEU A 61 14.31 -0.40 12.36
C LEU A 61 13.63 -0.67 13.71
N ILE A 62 14.14 -0.10 14.80
CA ILE A 62 13.50 -0.21 16.12
C ILE A 62 12.07 0.34 16.06
N LEU A 63 11.88 1.54 15.49
CA LEU A 63 10.57 2.15 15.32
C LEU A 63 9.65 1.26 14.47
N PHE A 64 10.16 0.73 13.35
CA PHE A 64 9.41 -0.19 12.51
C PHE A 64 8.91 -1.41 13.31
N PHE A 65 9.78 -2.09 14.05
CA PHE A 65 9.39 -3.26 14.85
C PHE A 65 8.41 -2.92 15.97
N ILE A 66 8.53 -1.75 16.61
CA ILE A 66 7.55 -1.28 17.60
C ILE A 66 6.18 -1.11 16.94
N LEU A 67 6.11 -0.42 15.80
CA LEU A 67 4.86 -0.16 15.09
C LEU A 67 4.19 -1.46 14.61
N ILE A 68 4.97 -2.39 14.06
CA ILE A 68 4.46 -3.71 13.65
C ILE A 68 4.00 -4.53 14.85
N SER A 69 4.71 -4.50 15.98
CA SER A 69 4.30 -5.22 17.19
C SER A 69 2.99 -4.68 17.75
N LEU A 70 2.82 -3.35 17.78
CA LEU A 70 1.57 -2.72 18.19
C LEU A 70 0.42 -3.05 17.23
N SER A 71 0.69 -3.09 15.92
CA SER A 71 -0.32 -3.48 14.93
C SER A 71 -0.72 -4.95 15.07
N ALA A 72 0.27 -5.84 15.25
CA ALA A 72 0.04 -7.26 15.47
C ALA A 72 -0.75 -7.53 16.76
N PHE A 73 -0.54 -6.72 17.81
CA PHE A 73 -1.31 -6.81 19.05
C PHE A 73 -2.82 -6.59 18.82
N LEU A 74 -3.21 -5.70 17.91
CA LEU A 74 -4.62 -5.50 17.57
C LEU A 74 -5.28 -6.76 16.99
N LEU A 75 -4.50 -7.66 16.37
CA LEU A 75 -5.03 -8.88 15.75
C LEU A 75 -5.53 -9.91 16.78
N PHE A 76 -5.13 -9.82 18.06
CA PHE A 76 -5.64 -10.70 19.13
C PHE A 76 -7.17 -10.62 19.29
N TRP A 77 -7.78 -9.50 18.89
CA TRP A 77 -9.22 -9.30 18.96
C TRP A 77 -9.96 -9.63 17.66
N THR A 78 -9.27 -10.24 16.70
CA THR A 78 -9.81 -10.65 15.39
C THR A 78 -9.86 -12.18 15.27
N ASN A 79 -10.20 -12.71 14.10
CA ASN A 79 -10.23 -14.15 13.85
C ASN A 79 -8.94 -14.64 13.16
N LYS A 80 -8.79 -15.97 13.06
CA LYS A 80 -7.60 -16.61 12.47
C LYS A 80 -7.39 -16.24 11.01
N LEU A 81 -8.47 -16.07 10.25
CA LEU A 81 -8.38 -15.67 8.85
C LEU A 81 -7.84 -14.24 8.74
N THR A 82 -8.30 -13.30 9.57
CA THR A 82 -7.78 -11.93 9.61
C THR A 82 -6.29 -11.91 9.91
N ILE A 83 -5.82 -12.72 10.87
CA ILE A 83 -4.39 -12.84 11.19
C ILE A 83 -3.60 -13.28 9.95
N LEU A 84 -4.04 -14.35 9.27
CA LEU A 84 -3.38 -14.85 8.07
C LEU A 84 -3.30 -13.79 6.96
N ILE A 85 -4.42 -13.13 6.67
CA ILE A 85 -4.49 -12.08 5.65
C ILE A 85 -3.61 -10.88 6.03
N ALA A 86 -3.59 -10.49 7.31
CA ALA A 86 -2.72 -9.42 7.81
C ALA A 86 -1.24 -9.77 7.63
N SER A 87 -0.83 -11.01 7.93
CA SER A 87 0.54 -11.47 7.74
C SER A 87 0.96 -11.42 6.27
N MET A 88 0.08 -11.83 5.35
CA MET A 88 0.34 -11.69 3.90
C MET A 88 0.46 -10.21 3.49
N GLY A 89 -0.39 -9.35 4.03
CA GLY A 89 -0.35 -7.91 3.79
C GLY A 89 0.96 -7.28 4.26
N LEU A 90 1.46 -7.68 5.43
CA LEU A 90 2.76 -7.24 5.95
C LEU A 90 3.90 -7.60 5.00
N LEU A 91 3.91 -8.83 4.48
CA LEU A 91 4.93 -9.26 3.51
C LEU A 91 4.92 -8.37 2.26
N ILE A 92 3.74 -8.08 1.71
CA ILE A 92 3.60 -7.19 0.55
C ILE A 92 4.04 -5.76 0.92
N ALA A 93 3.67 -5.26 2.10
CA ALA A 93 4.01 -3.92 2.57
C ALA A 93 5.52 -3.72 2.74
N VAL A 94 6.23 -4.72 3.26
CA VAL A 94 7.69 -4.69 3.40
C VAL A 94 8.38 -4.89 2.05
N PHE A 95 7.79 -5.69 1.17
CA PHE A 95 8.40 -6.02 -0.12
C PHE A 95 8.27 -4.90 -1.16
N TYR A 96 7.15 -4.16 -1.19
CA TYR A 96 6.89 -3.23 -2.29
C TYR A 96 7.97 -2.15 -2.50
N PRO A 97 8.63 -1.55 -1.47
CA PRO A 97 9.65 -0.53 -1.71
C PRO A 97 10.84 -1.06 -2.51
N LEU A 98 11.15 -2.35 -2.36
CA LEU A 98 12.24 -3.01 -3.08
C LEU A 98 11.93 -3.22 -4.56
N THR A 99 10.65 -3.27 -4.93
CA THR A 99 10.22 -3.67 -6.28
C THR A 99 10.66 -2.70 -7.36
N LYS A 100 10.84 -1.41 -7.04
CA LYS A 100 11.34 -0.41 -8.01
C LYS A 100 12.74 -0.72 -8.55
N ARG A 101 13.49 -1.58 -7.86
CA ARG A 101 14.86 -1.98 -8.25
C ARG A 101 14.90 -3.04 -9.36
N PHE A 102 13.82 -3.81 -9.57
CA PHE A 102 13.83 -4.93 -10.52
C PHE A 102 12.50 -5.15 -11.28
N PHE A 103 11.38 -4.64 -10.76
CA PHE A 103 10.07 -4.81 -11.36
C PHE A 103 9.68 -3.55 -12.14
N LYS A 104 9.21 -3.71 -13.37
CA LYS A 104 8.93 -2.60 -14.29
C LYS A 104 7.79 -1.67 -13.83
N VAL A 105 6.85 -2.18 -13.04
CA VAL A 105 5.66 -1.45 -12.59
C VAL A 105 5.50 -1.62 -11.07
N PRO A 106 6.41 -1.07 -10.24
CA PRO A 106 6.34 -1.24 -8.78
C PRO A 106 5.02 -0.77 -8.16
N GLN A 107 4.33 0.17 -8.83
CA GLN A 107 2.98 0.63 -8.53
C GLN A 107 1.96 -0.51 -8.41
N PHE A 108 2.19 -1.63 -9.09
CA PHE A 108 1.39 -2.84 -8.92
C PHE A 108 1.41 -3.33 -7.46
N PHE A 109 2.60 -3.49 -6.87
CA PHE A 109 2.73 -3.96 -5.50
C PHE A 109 2.25 -2.93 -4.48
N LEU A 110 2.45 -1.64 -4.76
CA LEU A 110 1.88 -0.55 -3.96
C LEU A 110 0.34 -0.63 -3.95
N GLY A 111 -0.27 -0.82 -5.13
CA GLY A 111 -1.71 -0.99 -5.27
C GLY A 111 -2.25 -2.16 -4.47
N LEU A 112 -1.53 -3.30 -4.46
CA LEU A 112 -1.88 -4.45 -3.63
C LEU A 112 -1.82 -4.09 -2.14
N ALA A 113 -0.70 -3.49 -1.68
CA ALA A 113 -0.49 -3.15 -0.27
C ALA A 113 -1.59 -2.21 0.26
N PHE A 114 -1.93 -1.16 -0.50
CA PHE A 114 -2.89 -0.15 -0.04
C PHE A 114 -4.35 -0.62 -0.16
N SER A 115 -4.65 -1.53 -1.08
CA SER A 115 -6.00 -2.10 -1.20
C SER A 115 -6.27 -3.21 -0.17
N TRP A 116 -5.22 -3.73 0.47
CA TRP A 116 -5.26 -4.94 1.30
C TRP A 116 -6.24 -4.89 2.47
N GLY A 117 -6.48 -3.69 3.01
CA GLY A 117 -7.43 -3.46 4.10
C GLY A 117 -8.84 -3.99 3.79
N ILE A 118 -9.26 -3.98 2.52
CA ILE A 118 -10.57 -4.50 2.09
C ILE A 118 -10.70 -6.00 2.35
N LEU A 119 -9.65 -6.76 2.06
CA LEU A 119 -9.61 -8.21 2.31
C LEU A 119 -9.59 -8.51 3.81
N MET A 120 -8.85 -7.71 4.57
CA MET A 120 -8.81 -7.83 6.03
C MET A 120 -10.18 -7.56 6.67
N VAL A 121 -10.91 -6.53 6.21
CA VAL A 121 -12.27 -6.23 6.70
C VAL A 121 -13.22 -7.39 6.38
N SER A 122 -13.19 -7.91 5.15
CA SER A 122 -13.97 -9.09 4.76
C SER A 122 -13.68 -10.29 5.65
N ALA A 123 -12.40 -10.57 5.91
CA ALA A 123 -12.00 -11.64 6.81
C ALA A 123 -12.50 -11.40 8.24
N ALA A 124 -12.33 -10.20 8.80
CA ALA A 124 -12.73 -9.88 10.17
C ALA A 124 -14.25 -9.96 10.39
N GLU A 125 -15.02 -9.45 9.44
CA GLU A 125 -16.48 -9.37 9.51
C GLU A 125 -17.13 -10.70 9.15
N LEU A 126 -16.72 -11.31 8.05
CA LEU A 126 -17.42 -12.46 7.45
C LEU A 126 -16.77 -13.82 7.74
N ASP A 127 -15.55 -13.82 8.29
CA ASP A 127 -14.69 -15.02 8.43
C ASP A 127 -14.47 -15.75 7.08
N ARG A 128 -14.52 -14.99 5.98
CA ARG A 128 -14.24 -15.43 4.61
C ARG A 128 -13.90 -14.24 3.71
N ILE A 129 -13.24 -14.50 2.60
CA ILE A 129 -13.10 -13.52 1.52
C ILE A 129 -14.32 -13.60 0.61
N SER A 130 -15.18 -12.60 0.68
CA SER A 130 -16.38 -12.54 -0.16
C SER A 130 -16.05 -12.16 -1.61
N PHE A 131 -16.90 -12.55 -2.55
CA PHE A 131 -16.76 -12.10 -3.93
C PHE A 131 -16.87 -10.57 -4.05
N THR A 132 -17.77 -9.94 -3.29
CA THR A 132 -17.89 -8.47 -3.25
C THR A 132 -16.59 -7.81 -2.81
N SER A 133 -15.91 -8.33 -1.77
CA SER A 133 -14.66 -7.73 -1.30
C SER A 133 -13.51 -7.91 -2.30
N LEU A 134 -13.50 -8.97 -3.11
CA LEU A 134 -12.57 -9.10 -4.22
C LEU A 134 -12.81 -8.04 -5.31
N ILE A 135 -14.08 -7.77 -5.66
CA ILE A 135 -14.41 -6.70 -6.62
C ILE A 135 -13.98 -5.34 -6.05
N MET A 136 -14.31 -5.04 -4.80
CA MET A 136 -13.90 -3.78 -4.14
C MET A 136 -12.38 -3.66 -4.05
N PHE A 137 -11.68 -4.74 -3.73
CA PHE A 137 -10.22 -4.80 -3.72
C PHE A 137 -9.65 -4.49 -5.10
N SER A 138 -10.17 -5.12 -6.16
CA SER A 138 -9.76 -4.84 -7.54
C SER A 138 -10.08 -3.40 -7.96
N ALA A 139 -11.26 -2.89 -7.60
CA ALA A 139 -11.65 -1.51 -7.88
C ALA A 139 -10.67 -0.52 -7.25
N CYS A 140 -10.36 -0.70 -5.96
CA CYS A 140 -9.38 0.12 -5.24
C CYS A 140 -7.98 -0.03 -5.84
N PHE A 141 -7.56 -1.26 -6.15
CA PHE A 141 -6.26 -1.55 -6.76
C PHE A 141 -6.05 -0.78 -8.06
N PHE A 142 -7.03 -0.80 -8.98
CA PHE A 142 -6.91 -0.07 -10.25
C PHE A 142 -6.95 1.45 -10.06
N TRP A 143 -7.71 1.95 -9.09
CA TRP A 143 -7.69 3.37 -8.74
C TRP A 143 -6.30 3.80 -8.26
N ILE A 144 -5.68 3.04 -7.35
CA ILE A 144 -4.34 3.34 -6.84
C ILE A 144 -3.30 3.20 -7.95
N LEU A 145 -3.41 2.18 -8.80
CA LEU A 145 -2.50 2.01 -9.94
C LEU A 145 -2.58 3.20 -10.91
N ALA A 146 -3.77 3.75 -11.14
CA ALA A 146 -3.97 4.95 -11.95
C ALA A 146 -3.36 6.19 -11.29
N TYR A 147 -3.74 6.47 -10.04
CA TYR A 147 -3.28 7.63 -9.28
C TYR A 147 -1.76 7.62 -9.11
N ASP A 148 -1.16 6.49 -8.72
CA ASP A 148 0.28 6.42 -8.46
C ASP A 148 1.08 6.39 -9.77
N THR A 149 0.50 5.92 -10.87
CA THR A 149 1.10 6.11 -12.20
C THR A 149 1.12 7.58 -12.60
N ALA A 150 0.06 8.34 -12.30
CA ALA A 150 0.05 9.78 -12.54
C ALA A 150 1.10 10.49 -11.67
N TYR A 151 1.25 10.09 -10.40
CA TYR A 151 2.29 10.62 -9.52
C TYR A 151 3.70 10.31 -10.04
N ALA A 152 3.95 9.07 -10.47
CA ALA A 152 5.23 8.65 -11.02
C ALA A 152 5.64 9.38 -12.32
N MET A 153 4.71 10.02 -13.03
CA MET A 153 5.06 10.84 -14.20
C MET A 153 5.92 12.04 -13.82
N SER A 154 5.71 12.62 -12.63
CA SER A 154 6.50 13.75 -12.12
C SER A 154 7.89 13.32 -11.66
N ASP A 155 8.04 12.10 -11.16
CA ASP A 155 9.31 11.55 -10.67
C ASP A 155 10.13 10.85 -11.78
N LYS A 156 9.59 10.76 -13.01
CA LYS A 156 10.15 9.96 -14.11
C LYS A 156 11.61 10.30 -14.45
N GLU A 157 11.95 11.58 -14.55
CA GLU A 157 13.32 12.00 -14.87
C GLU A 157 14.29 11.64 -13.74
N GLY A 158 13.85 11.83 -12.49
CA GLY A 158 14.57 11.43 -11.29
C GLY A 158 14.84 9.93 -11.29
N ASP A 159 13.79 9.11 -11.42
CA ASP A 159 13.87 7.65 -11.45
C ASP A 159 14.86 7.15 -12.53
N LEU A 160 14.80 7.73 -13.74
CA LEU A 160 15.71 7.40 -14.83
C LEU A 160 17.17 7.69 -14.48
N SER A 161 17.45 8.83 -13.85
CA SER A 161 18.82 9.26 -13.51
C SER A 161 19.51 8.33 -12.51
N ILE A 162 18.75 7.65 -11.66
CA ILE A 162 19.25 6.71 -10.64
C ILE A 162 18.95 5.24 -10.99
N GLY A 163 18.45 4.97 -12.21
CA GLY A 163 18.23 3.62 -12.72
C GLY A 163 17.08 2.85 -12.06
N LEU A 164 16.08 3.54 -11.53
CA LEU A 164 14.88 2.92 -10.95
C LEU A 164 13.80 2.67 -11.99
N ASN A 165 12.94 1.69 -11.72
CA ASN A 165 11.77 1.38 -12.53
C ASN A 165 10.54 2.10 -11.96
N SER A 166 9.66 2.56 -12.85
CA SER A 166 8.33 3.03 -12.50
C SER A 166 7.36 2.78 -13.65
N SER A 167 6.06 2.76 -13.34
CA SER A 167 5.01 2.64 -14.35
C SER A 167 5.11 3.75 -15.40
N ALA A 168 5.46 4.97 -15.01
CA ALA A 168 5.66 6.09 -15.93
C ALA A 168 6.83 5.89 -16.91
N ILE A 169 7.89 5.22 -16.48
CA ILE A 169 8.99 4.80 -17.37
C ILE A 169 8.50 3.70 -18.32
N THR A 170 7.89 2.66 -17.76
CA THR A 170 7.47 1.46 -18.51
C THR A 170 6.38 1.74 -19.54
N PHE A 171 5.39 2.56 -19.18
CA PHE A 171 4.28 2.93 -20.07
C PHE A 171 4.66 4.04 -21.04
N GLY A 172 5.66 4.86 -20.70
CA GLY A 172 6.20 5.89 -21.59
C GLY A 172 5.12 6.87 -22.06
N LYS A 173 4.94 6.98 -23.38
CA LYS A 173 3.93 7.86 -24.00
C LYS A 173 2.49 7.40 -23.76
N HIS A 174 2.28 6.15 -23.35
CA HIS A 174 0.96 5.57 -23.13
C HIS A 174 0.44 5.79 -21.71
N SER A 175 1.23 6.38 -20.80
CA SER A 175 0.85 6.61 -19.40
C SER A 175 -0.51 7.32 -19.27
N PRO A 176 -0.81 8.43 -19.97
CA PRO A 176 -2.11 9.08 -19.84
C PRO A 176 -3.28 8.18 -20.25
N THR A 177 -3.14 7.44 -21.34
CA THR A 177 -4.17 6.50 -21.82
C THR A 177 -4.41 5.37 -20.82
N LEU A 178 -3.35 4.81 -20.24
CA LEU A 178 -3.45 3.74 -19.25
C LEU A 178 -4.02 4.24 -17.92
N ILE A 179 -3.66 5.45 -17.48
CA ILE A 179 -4.27 6.08 -16.30
C ILE A 179 -5.79 6.20 -16.47
N VAL A 180 -6.25 6.70 -17.62
CA VAL A 180 -7.69 6.79 -17.93
C VAL A 180 -8.32 5.40 -17.96
N ALA A 181 -7.68 4.41 -18.62
CA ALA A 181 -8.20 3.06 -18.68
C ALA A 181 -8.33 2.41 -17.28
N PHE A 182 -7.33 2.57 -16.41
CA PHE A 182 -7.37 2.06 -15.04
C PHE A 182 -8.45 2.73 -14.20
N HIS A 183 -8.65 4.05 -14.32
CA HIS A 183 -9.78 4.73 -13.69
C HIS A 183 -11.14 4.23 -14.19
N LEU A 184 -11.30 4.01 -15.51
CA LEU A 184 -12.54 3.47 -16.06
C LEU A 184 -12.82 2.05 -15.57
N ILE A 185 -11.79 1.19 -15.49
CA ILE A 185 -11.91 -0.14 -14.91
C ILE A 185 -12.32 -0.04 -13.44
N SER A 186 -11.65 0.82 -12.65
CA SER A 186 -11.99 1.03 -11.24
C SER A 186 -13.45 1.45 -11.05
N LEU A 187 -13.89 2.46 -11.80
CA LEU A 187 -15.28 2.96 -11.75
C LEU A 187 -16.28 1.87 -12.13
N SER A 188 -15.99 1.08 -13.17
CA SER A 188 -16.86 -0.03 -13.58
C SER A 188 -17.00 -1.08 -12.48
N LEU A 189 -15.90 -1.41 -11.80
CA LEU A 189 -15.90 -2.34 -10.66
C LEU A 189 -16.63 -1.78 -9.44
N TRP A 190 -16.52 -0.47 -9.17
CA TRP A 190 -17.30 0.19 -8.14
C TRP A 190 -18.80 0.15 -8.44
N SER A 191 -19.21 0.40 -9.69
CA SER A 191 -20.61 0.30 -10.12
C SER A 191 -21.17 -1.11 -9.94
N LEU A 192 -20.38 -2.15 -10.19
CA LEU A 192 -20.77 -3.55 -9.94
C LEU A 192 -21.02 -3.85 -8.46
N CYS A 193 -20.37 -3.13 -7.54
CA CYS A 193 -20.60 -3.28 -6.09
C CYS A 193 -21.87 -2.56 -5.60
N ALA A 194 -22.40 -1.62 -6.39
CA ALA A 194 -23.59 -0.83 -6.05
C ALA A 194 -24.92 -1.50 -6.47
N LEU A 195 -24.83 -2.58 -7.27
CA LEU A 195 -25.93 -3.44 -7.69
C LEU A 195 -26.13 -4.59 -6.70
#